data_AF-A0A8H6DS22-F1
#
_entry.id   AF-A0A8H6DS22-F1
#
_cell.length_a   1.000
_cell.length_b   1.000
_cell.length_c   1.000
_cell.angle_alpha   90.00
_cell.angle_beta   90.00
_cell.angle_gamma   90.00
#
_symmetry.space_group_name_H-M   'P 1'
#
loop_
_entity.id
_entity.type
_entity.pdbx_description
1 polymer ?
#
loop_
_entity_poly.entity_id
_entity_poly.type
_entity_poly.pdbx_seq_one_letter_code
_entity_poly.pdbx_strand_id
1 'polypeptide(L)'
;MPAQTACPISEVDRALSAYVNSRQDTLRIRRTLSKYLTSTLRPVNASTQLQHLNHECPQNLSTANTNPPGLKDSRLEYLQALRARTKAQAKHNELQASLEQLRTRYVDDNPTQPEPEHDDNLTQGYVFLLRQRRRHAELQVIQESLEKLLSAKPSTPSSDPRDLVKRAIGKQPDVPAERLDNLSQTDDDQVSIFRLKQEVLEARASMERAQAAKIKAQDTTPSAPSATLQSQVHALEQARNELVDWIQGELAKLEEESIFLEDASPIKRPVRNGTSAAATDAANSAIDRASATAKVQASYDKYTAARANLLEAHLSLQNPLPAPTSENDSSTNDNNTVSLPTPVNANTVSTSSKPLNPISKILPYLPPLAHIATSERALTQRTVHLAAHLATADQEAQEALVRLSGESHLLPAAGGSKEAAAWARMAAEADAATEALVKGRLNESAKEVASVAMVVDLCSLQSRVLDTT
;
A
#
# COMPACT_ATOMS: atom_id res chain seq x y z
N MET A 1 26.78 -58.43 -27.54
CA MET A 1 26.40 -58.25 -26.13
C MET A 1 27.41 -57.31 -25.50
N PRO A 2 27.12 -56.02 -25.26
CA PRO A 2 28.02 -55.19 -24.47
C PRO A 2 27.70 -55.35 -22.98
N ALA A 3 28.77 -55.39 -22.18
CA ALA A 3 28.79 -55.68 -20.75
C ALA A 3 28.01 -54.64 -19.92
N GLN A 4 27.41 -55.11 -18.82
CA GLN A 4 26.86 -54.25 -17.77
C GLN A 4 28.02 -53.45 -17.18
N THR A 5 28.11 -52.16 -17.51
CA THR A 5 29.01 -51.24 -16.83
C THR A 5 28.49 -51.08 -15.40
N ALA A 6 29.12 -51.76 -14.46
CA ALA A 6 28.84 -51.63 -13.04
C ALA A 6 29.04 -50.16 -12.64
N CYS A 7 28.02 -49.56 -12.03
CA CYS A 7 28.11 -48.21 -11.51
C CYS A 7 29.24 -48.14 -10.47
N PRO A 8 30.04 -47.07 -10.42
CA PRO A 8 31.18 -46.95 -9.51
C PRO A 8 30.81 -46.90 -8.02
N ILE A 9 29.50 -46.88 -7.69
CA ILE A 9 28.96 -46.86 -6.32
C ILE A 9 27.91 -47.96 -6.20
N SER A 10 28.25 -49.05 -5.49
CA SER A 10 27.40 -50.25 -5.34
C SER A 10 26.10 -49.99 -4.57
N GLU A 11 26.09 -49.01 -3.67
CA GLU A 11 24.90 -48.59 -2.93
C GLU A 11 23.86 -47.95 -3.85
N VAL A 12 24.31 -47.13 -4.80
CA VAL A 12 23.45 -46.49 -5.80
C VAL A 12 22.92 -47.53 -6.79
N ASP A 13 23.76 -48.49 -7.21
CA ASP A 13 23.32 -49.59 -8.07
C ASP A 13 22.27 -50.47 -7.36
N ARG A 14 22.47 -50.78 -6.08
CA ARG A 14 21.49 -51.50 -5.27
C ARG A 14 20.18 -50.73 -5.12
N ALA A 15 20.21 -49.43 -4.85
CA ALA A 15 19.02 -48.59 -4.74
C ALA A 15 18.27 -48.44 -6.06
N LEU A 16 19.00 -48.32 -7.17
CA LEU A 16 18.42 -48.13 -8.51
C LEU A 16 18.09 -49.45 -9.21
N SER A 17 18.60 -50.60 -8.76
CA SER A 17 18.37 -51.92 -9.36
C SER A 17 16.89 -52.27 -9.54
N ALA A 18 16.02 -51.85 -8.61
CA ALA A 18 14.57 -52.04 -8.73
C ALA A 18 13.94 -51.21 -9.87
N TYR A 19 14.57 -50.10 -10.24
CA TYR A 19 14.12 -49.13 -11.24
C TYR A 19 14.81 -49.28 -12.60
N VAL A 20 16.00 -49.87 -12.65
CA VAL A 20 16.74 -50.20 -13.88
C VAL A 20 16.15 -51.47 -14.49
N ASN A 21 15.68 -51.41 -15.74
CA ASN A 21 15.12 -52.56 -16.45
C ASN A 21 16.06 -52.99 -17.57
N SER A 22 16.09 -54.30 -17.87
CA SER A 22 16.83 -54.83 -19.03
C SER A 22 16.32 -54.22 -20.35
N ARG A 23 17.16 -54.17 -21.38
CA ARG A 23 16.78 -53.71 -22.73
C ARG A 23 15.58 -54.51 -23.29
N GLN A 24 15.49 -55.79 -22.97
CA GLN A 24 14.35 -56.62 -23.39
C GLN A 24 13.07 -56.26 -22.63
N ASP A 25 13.18 -56.03 -21.32
CA ASP A 25 12.05 -55.63 -20.48
C ASP A 25 11.53 -54.26 -20.86
N THR A 26 12.41 -53.29 -21.13
CA THR A 26 12.01 -51.96 -21.60
C THR A 26 11.27 -52.01 -22.94
N LEU A 27 11.70 -52.85 -23.88
CA LEU A 27 10.98 -53.07 -25.14
C LEU A 27 9.63 -53.75 -24.92
N ARG A 28 9.54 -54.71 -24.00
CA ARG A 28 8.28 -55.37 -23.62
C ARG A 28 7.31 -54.38 -22.98
N ILE A 29 7.77 -53.58 -22.03
CA ILE A 29 6.99 -52.53 -21.35
C ILE A 29 6.52 -51.49 -22.36
N ARG A 30 7.38 -51.04 -23.29
CA ARG A 30 6.98 -50.10 -24.35
C ARG A 30 5.86 -50.68 -25.21
N ARG A 31 5.97 -51.95 -25.63
CA ARG A 31 4.93 -52.62 -26.41
C ARG A 31 3.62 -52.78 -25.65
N THR A 32 3.65 -53.12 -24.36
CA THR A 32 2.43 -53.26 -23.55
C THR A 32 1.77 -51.91 -23.28
N LEU A 33 2.54 -50.87 -22.97
CA LEU A 33 2.03 -49.50 -22.81
C LEU A 33 1.45 -48.96 -24.11
N SER A 34 2.13 -49.14 -25.25
CA SER A 34 1.58 -48.74 -26.55
C SER A 34 0.24 -49.43 -26.82
N LYS A 35 0.13 -50.74 -26.57
CA LYS A 35 -1.15 -51.48 -26.71
C LYS A 35 -2.23 -50.92 -25.78
N TYR A 36 -1.91 -50.71 -24.51
CA TYR A 36 -2.85 -50.17 -23.51
C TYR A 36 -3.32 -48.75 -23.86
N LEU A 37 -2.41 -47.86 -24.26
CA LEU A 37 -2.74 -46.50 -24.70
C LEU A 37 -3.59 -46.53 -25.98
N THR A 38 -3.25 -47.37 -26.96
CA THR A 38 -4.09 -47.51 -28.17
C THR A 38 -5.48 -48.07 -27.87
N SER A 39 -5.63 -48.93 -26.85
CA SER A 39 -6.95 -49.45 -26.44
C SER A 39 -7.80 -48.45 -25.67
N THR A 40 -7.16 -47.56 -24.89
CA THR A 40 -7.86 -46.55 -24.08
C THR A 40 -8.24 -45.29 -24.87
N LEU A 41 -7.63 -45.09 -26.05
CA LEU A 41 -7.86 -43.95 -26.95
C LEU A 41 -8.95 -44.18 -28.01
N ARG A 42 -9.77 -45.25 -27.90
CA ARG A 42 -10.87 -45.51 -28.83
C ARG A 42 -12.13 -44.78 -28.34
N PRO A 43 -12.75 -43.87 -29.13
CA PRO A 43 -12.78 -43.81 -30.59
C PRO A 43 -11.69 -42.96 -31.23
N VAL A 44 -11.20 -43.43 -32.38
CA VAL A 44 -10.17 -42.78 -33.19
C VAL A 44 -10.82 -41.65 -34.00
N ASN A 45 -10.67 -40.41 -33.56
CA ASN A 45 -10.95 -39.24 -34.39
C ASN A 45 -9.71 -38.93 -35.25
N ALA A 46 -9.87 -38.36 -36.44
CA ALA A 46 -8.75 -38.04 -37.34
C ALA A 46 -7.68 -37.14 -36.71
N SER A 47 -8.01 -36.40 -35.64
CA SER A 47 -7.06 -35.60 -34.84
C SER A 47 -6.14 -36.44 -33.93
N THR A 48 -6.48 -37.69 -33.62
CA THR A 48 -5.68 -38.60 -32.78
C THR A 48 -4.73 -39.50 -33.57
N GLN A 49 -4.72 -39.41 -34.91
CA GLN A 49 -3.77 -40.11 -35.80
C GLN A 49 -2.37 -39.47 -35.85
N LEU A 50 -2.21 -38.23 -35.38
CA LEU A 50 -0.89 -37.56 -35.29
C LEU A 50 -0.25 -37.87 -33.92
N GLN A 51 0.31 -39.08 -33.84
CA GLN A 51 0.66 -39.86 -32.63
C GLN A 51 2.05 -39.61 -32.03
N HIS A 52 2.52 -38.37 -31.91
CA HIS A 52 3.75 -38.11 -31.14
C HIS A 52 3.57 -37.07 -30.02
N LEU A 53 2.95 -35.91 -30.28
CA LEU A 53 2.71 -34.91 -29.24
C LEU A 53 1.57 -35.28 -28.26
N ASN A 54 0.52 -35.95 -28.73
CA ASN A 54 -0.62 -36.35 -27.86
C ASN A 54 -0.28 -37.47 -26.86
N HIS A 55 0.93 -38.05 -26.94
CA HIS A 55 1.40 -39.08 -26.01
C HIS A 55 2.24 -38.53 -24.85
N GLU A 56 2.69 -37.27 -24.92
CA GLU A 56 3.48 -36.65 -23.85
C GLU A 56 2.60 -36.03 -22.75
N CYS A 57 1.34 -35.68 -23.06
CA CYS A 57 0.38 -35.19 -22.08
C CYS A 57 -1.07 -35.57 -22.41
N PRO A 58 -1.63 -36.64 -21.80
CA PRO A 58 -3.05 -36.95 -21.91
C PRO A 58 -3.87 -35.98 -21.05
N GLN A 59 -4.13 -34.77 -21.57
CA GLN A 59 -4.75 -33.69 -20.80
C GLN A 59 -6.26 -33.86 -20.55
N ASN A 60 -6.94 -34.84 -21.17
CA ASN A 60 -8.40 -34.99 -21.03
C ASN A 60 -8.91 -36.44 -21.06
N LEU A 61 -8.03 -37.43 -20.86
CA LEU A 61 -8.48 -38.81 -20.78
C LEU A 61 -8.86 -39.09 -19.34
N SER A 62 -10.17 -39.21 -19.09
CA SER A 62 -10.70 -39.88 -17.91
C SER A 62 -10.02 -41.24 -17.84
N THR A 63 -8.97 -41.30 -17.02
CA THR A 63 -8.04 -42.43 -16.97
C THR A 63 -8.86 -43.67 -16.66
N ALA A 64 -8.89 -44.60 -17.62
CA ALA A 64 -9.61 -45.85 -17.48
C ALA A 64 -9.35 -46.46 -16.10
N ASN A 65 -10.42 -46.89 -15.42
CA ASN A 65 -10.43 -47.52 -14.10
C ASN A 65 -9.58 -48.83 -14.01
N THR A 66 -8.88 -49.21 -15.08
CA THR A 66 -8.13 -50.45 -15.19
C THR A 66 -6.64 -50.18 -15.04
N ASN A 67 -5.99 -50.82 -14.06
CA ASN A 67 -4.54 -50.79 -13.90
C ASN A 67 -3.84 -51.24 -15.19
N PRO A 68 -2.83 -50.51 -15.70
CA PRO A 68 -2.08 -50.96 -16.86
C PRO A 68 -1.40 -52.31 -16.55
N PRO A 69 -1.41 -53.28 -17.49
CA PRO A 69 -0.78 -54.57 -17.26
C PRO A 69 0.75 -54.42 -17.20
N GLY A 70 1.37 -54.90 -16.12
CA GLY A 70 2.84 -55.00 -15.96
C GLY A 70 3.53 -53.92 -15.11
N LEU A 71 2.77 -53.13 -14.33
CA LEU A 71 3.37 -52.26 -13.31
C LEU A 71 3.85 -53.06 -12.10
N LYS A 72 5.06 -52.76 -11.62
CA LYS A 72 5.62 -53.30 -10.36
C LYS A 72 4.85 -52.72 -9.16
N ASP A 73 4.81 -53.46 -8.05
CA ASP A 73 3.96 -53.18 -6.88
C ASP A 73 4.10 -51.75 -6.33
N SER A 74 5.32 -51.21 -6.22
CA SER A 74 5.53 -49.83 -5.74
C SER A 74 4.89 -48.76 -6.64
N ARG A 75 4.84 -49.00 -7.96
CA ARG A 75 4.18 -48.09 -8.91
C ARG A 75 2.66 -48.26 -8.86
N LEU A 76 2.16 -49.45 -8.54
CA LEU A 76 0.73 -49.68 -8.30
C LEU A 76 0.26 -48.98 -7.04
N GLU A 77 1.03 -49.06 -5.96
CA GLU A 77 0.77 -48.32 -4.71
C GLU A 77 0.74 -46.81 -4.95
N TYR A 78 1.70 -46.27 -5.72
CA TYR A 78 1.70 -44.86 -6.09
C TYR A 78 0.46 -44.46 -6.91
N LEU A 79 0.05 -45.28 -7.89
CA LEU A 79 -1.17 -45.03 -8.66
C LEU A 79 -2.42 -45.10 -7.78
N GLN A 80 -2.45 -46.01 -6.81
CA GLN A 80 -3.54 -46.09 -5.83
C GLN A 80 -3.57 -44.85 -4.93
N ALA A 81 -2.42 -44.37 -4.47
CA ALA A 81 -2.30 -43.14 -3.69
C ALA A 81 -2.76 -41.91 -4.49
N LEU A 82 -2.40 -41.82 -5.77
CA LEU A 82 -2.88 -40.76 -6.66
C LEU A 82 -4.40 -40.80 -6.82
N ARG A 83 -5.00 -41.99 -7.00
CA ARG A 83 -6.47 -42.13 -7.05
C ARG A 83 -7.14 -41.78 -5.73
N ALA A 84 -6.52 -42.15 -4.60
CA ALA A 84 -7.03 -41.80 -3.28
C ALA A 84 -7.01 -40.28 -3.09
N ARG A 85 -5.92 -39.61 -3.53
CA ARG A 85 -5.80 -38.15 -3.50
C ARG A 85 -6.84 -37.47 -4.38
N THR A 86 -7.03 -37.91 -5.63
CA THR A 86 -8.05 -37.30 -6.51
C THR A 86 -9.45 -37.48 -5.97
N LYS A 87 -9.77 -38.66 -5.39
CA LYS A 87 -11.04 -38.89 -4.69
C LYS A 87 -11.21 -38.00 -3.47
N ALA A 88 -10.16 -37.83 -2.66
CA ALA A 88 -10.19 -36.95 -1.50
C ALA A 88 -10.39 -35.48 -1.91
N GLN A 89 -9.72 -35.04 -2.98
CA GLN A 89 -9.88 -33.70 -3.53
C GLN A 89 -11.29 -33.46 -4.08
N ALA A 90 -11.87 -34.44 -4.79
CA ALA A 90 -13.25 -34.35 -5.25
C ALA A 90 -14.24 -34.21 -4.07
N LYS A 91 -14.08 -35.00 -3.00
CA LYS A 91 -14.90 -34.89 -1.79
C LYS A 91 -14.71 -33.55 -1.09
N HIS A 92 -13.48 -33.04 -1.02
CA HIS A 92 -13.20 -31.73 -0.44
C HIS A 92 -13.91 -30.62 -1.22
N ASN A 93 -13.84 -30.67 -2.54
CA ASN A 93 -14.51 -29.70 -3.40
C ASN A 93 -16.04 -29.79 -3.29
N GLU A 94 -16.60 -31.00 -3.16
CA GLU A 94 -18.04 -31.21 -2.91
C GLU A 94 -18.47 -30.63 -1.55
N LEU A 95 -17.68 -30.87 -0.49
CA LEU A 95 -17.93 -30.29 0.82
C LEU A 95 -17.83 -28.77 0.79
N GLN A 96 -16.82 -28.23 0.10
CA GLN A 96 -16.64 -26.79 -0.05
C GLN A 96 -17.84 -26.18 -0.80
N ALA A 97 -18.28 -26.78 -1.90
CA ALA A 97 -19.48 -26.35 -2.61
C ALA A 97 -20.74 -26.43 -1.74
N SER A 98 -20.88 -27.46 -0.90
CA SER A 98 -22.00 -27.57 0.04
C SER A 98 -21.98 -26.48 1.13
N LEU A 99 -20.80 -26.11 1.61
CA LEU A 99 -20.63 -25.02 2.58
C LEU A 99 -20.94 -23.66 1.95
N GLU A 100 -20.47 -23.44 0.72
CA GLU A 100 -20.78 -22.24 -0.05
C GLU A 100 -22.30 -22.12 -0.30
N GLN A 101 -22.97 -23.22 -0.66
CA GLN A 101 -24.43 -23.27 -0.80
C GLN A 101 -25.18 -22.99 0.51
N LEU A 102 -24.68 -23.47 1.64
CA LEU A 102 -25.26 -23.18 2.96
C LEU A 102 -25.09 -21.70 3.31
N ARG A 103 -23.92 -21.13 3.03
CA ARG A 103 -23.61 -19.72 3.26
C ARG A 103 -24.49 -18.83 2.40
N THR A 104 -24.67 -19.15 1.12
CA THR A 104 -25.56 -18.37 0.24
C THR A 104 -27.02 -18.48 0.66
N ARG A 105 -27.51 -19.67 1.05
CA ARG A 105 -28.88 -19.81 1.57
C ARG A 105 -29.12 -19.00 2.83
N TYR A 106 -28.16 -18.94 3.75
CA TYR A 106 -28.28 -18.13 4.98
C TYR A 106 -28.38 -16.63 4.69
N VAL A 107 -27.68 -16.15 3.64
CA VAL A 107 -27.75 -14.75 3.20
C VAL A 107 -29.06 -14.44 2.47
N ASP A 108 -29.56 -15.36 1.65
CA ASP A 108 -30.78 -15.15 0.85
C ASP A 108 -32.08 -15.25 1.68
N ASP A 109 -32.12 -16.11 2.71
CA ASP A 109 -33.32 -16.31 3.55
C ASP A 109 -33.51 -15.20 4.61
N ASN A 110 -32.54 -14.29 4.82
CA ASN A 110 -32.63 -13.28 5.88
C ASN A 110 -31.95 -11.92 5.54
N PRO A 111 -32.41 -11.19 4.50
CA PRO A 111 -31.78 -9.94 4.08
C PRO A 111 -32.03 -8.71 4.98
N THR A 112 -32.79 -8.84 6.07
CA THR A 112 -33.24 -7.70 6.91
C THR A 112 -32.94 -7.81 8.40
N GLN A 113 -32.24 -8.84 8.88
CA GLN A 113 -31.80 -8.86 10.28
C GLN A 113 -30.44 -8.18 10.43
N PRO A 114 -30.30 -7.17 11.33
CA PRO A 114 -28.97 -6.74 11.75
C PRO A 114 -28.28 -7.96 12.38
N GLU A 115 -27.05 -8.23 11.93
CA GLU A 115 -26.09 -9.18 12.50
C GLU A 115 -26.36 -9.39 14.01
N PRO A 116 -26.79 -10.59 14.45
CA PRO A 116 -26.84 -10.87 15.86
C PRO A 116 -25.40 -11.06 16.32
N GLU A 117 -24.73 -9.96 16.70
CA GLU A 117 -23.43 -9.97 17.37
C GLU A 117 -23.39 -10.95 18.56
N HIS A 118 -24.56 -11.34 19.08
CA HIS A 118 -24.74 -12.34 20.11
C HIS A 118 -24.44 -13.79 19.68
N ASP A 119 -24.83 -14.20 18.47
CA ASP A 119 -24.60 -15.57 17.98
C ASP A 119 -23.14 -15.76 17.54
N ASP A 120 -22.51 -14.71 17.05
CA ASP A 120 -21.08 -14.73 16.69
C ASP A 120 -20.19 -14.91 17.92
N ASN A 121 -20.54 -14.31 19.06
CA ASN A 121 -19.82 -14.51 20.32
C ASN A 121 -20.03 -15.92 20.91
N LEU A 122 -21.23 -16.50 20.80
CA LEU A 122 -21.52 -17.86 21.28
C LEU A 122 -20.87 -18.93 20.37
N THR A 123 -20.89 -18.74 19.06
CA THR A 123 -20.23 -19.62 18.09
C THR A 123 -18.71 -19.51 18.18
N GLN A 124 -18.14 -18.30 18.32
CA GLN A 124 -16.72 -18.12 18.61
C GLN A 124 -16.32 -18.76 19.94
N GLY A 125 -17.13 -18.59 20.98
CA GLY A 125 -16.93 -19.26 22.27
C GLY A 125 -16.93 -20.78 22.15
N TYR A 126 -17.88 -21.34 21.39
CA TYR A 126 -17.96 -22.78 21.13
C TYR A 126 -16.78 -23.30 20.29
N VAL A 127 -16.37 -22.57 19.26
CA VAL A 127 -15.19 -22.89 18.42
C VAL A 127 -13.91 -22.85 19.26
N PHE A 128 -13.78 -21.86 20.15
CA PHE A 128 -12.66 -21.78 21.08
C PHE A 128 -12.62 -23.00 22.01
N LEU A 129 -13.78 -23.41 22.54
CA LEU A 129 -13.92 -24.60 23.38
C LEU A 129 -13.57 -25.90 22.62
N LEU A 130 -13.96 -26.02 21.35
CA LEU A 130 -13.57 -27.14 20.49
C LEU A 130 -12.06 -27.17 20.22
N ARG A 131 -11.45 -26.01 19.96
CA ARG A 131 -9.99 -25.89 19.79
C ARG A 131 -9.26 -26.28 21.07
N GLN A 132 -9.75 -25.85 22.23
CA GLN A 132 -9.22 -26.25 23.52
C GLN A 132 -9.35 -27.76 23.76
N ARG A 133 -10.50 -28.37 23.47
CA ARG A 133 -10.69 -29.83 23.58
C ARG A 133 -9.76 -30.61 22.64
N ARG A 134 -9.55 -30.12 21.42
CA ARG A 134 -8.60 -30.73 20.47
C ARG A 134 -7.17 -30.63 20.99
N ARG A 135 -6.77 -29.45 21.48
CA ARG A 135 -5.44 -29.25 22.08
C ARG A 135 -5.25 -30.12 23.33
N HIS A 136 -6.30 -30.29 24.13
CA HIS A 136 -6.28 -31.21 25.27
C HIS A 136 -6.13 -32.67 24.82
N ALA A 137 -6.86 -33.10 23.79
CA ALA A 137 -6.71 -34.46 23.24
C ALA A 137 -5.30 -34.70 22.66
N GLU A 138 -4.74 -33.70 21.97
CA GLU A 138 -3.35 -33.75 21.48
C GLU A 138 -2.35 -33.84 22.63
N LEU A 139 -2.51 -33.03 23.68
CA LEU A 139 -1.70 -33.10 24.88
C LEU A 139 -1.86 -34.42 25.63
N GLN A 140 -3.07 -34.99 25.64
CA GLN A 140 -3.33 -36.29 26.25
C GLN A 140 -2.64 -37.41 25.46
N VAL A 141 -2.62 -37.35 24.12
CA VAL A 141 -1.84 -38.29 23.30
C VAL A 141 -0.35 -38.13 23.57
N ILE A 142 0.16 -36.90 23.72
CA ILE A 142 1.55 -36.65 24.10
C ILE A 142 1.83 -37.22 25.50
N GLN A 143 0.96 -36.97 26.47
CA GLN A 143 1.09 -37.49 27.83
C GLN A 143 1.06 -39.02 27.85
N GLU A 144 0.12 -39.65 27.16
CA GLU A 144 0.06 -41.11 27.02
C GLU A 144 1.31 -41.66 26.33
N SER A 145 1.86 -40.95 25.34
CA SER A 145 3.11 -41.35 24.69
C SER A 145 4.31 -41.20 25.62
N LEU A 146 4.35 -40.15 26.44
CA LEU A 146 5.39 -39.95 27.47
C LEU A 146 5.26 -40.98 28.58
N GLU A 147 4.05 -41.28 29.05
CA GLU A 147 3.79 -42.35 30.01
C GLU A 147 4.17 -43.71 29.43
N LYS A 148 3.92 -43.97 28.14
CA LYS A 148 4.43 -45.17 27.43
C LYS A 148 5.95 -45.20 27.33
N LEU A 149 6.62 -44.07 27.12
CA LEU A 149 8.08 -43.97 27.09
C LEU A 149 8.70 -44.11 28.49
N LEU A 150 8.05 -43.60 29.53
CA LEU A 150 8.48 -43.70 30.93
C LEU A 150 8.21 -45.09 31.50
N SER A 151 7.11 -45.74 31.10
CA SER A 151 6.80 -47.13 31.46
C SER A 151 7.55 -48.15 30.61
N ALA A 152 8.04 -47.76 29.43
CA ALA A 152 9.03 -48.51 28.68
C ALA A 152 10.37 -48.45 29.42
N LYS A 153 10.57 -49.39 30.34
CA LYS A 153 11.86 -49.65 30.98
C LYS A 153 12.93 -49.78 29.88
N PRO A 154 14.03 -48.98 29.90
CA PRO A 154 15.00 -49.01 28.82
C PRO A 154 15.69 -50.37 28.79
N SER A 155 15.44 -51.15 27.73
CA SER A 155 16.07 -52.46 27.55
C SER A 155 17.53 -52.36 27.12
N THR A 156 18.08 -51.16 26.89
CA THR A 156 19.51 -50.99 26.59
C THR A 156 20.02 -49.66 27.15
N PRO A 157 21.05 -49.66 28.01
CA PRO A 157 21.70 -48.43 28.44
C PRO A 157 22.62 -47.88 27.33
N SER A 158 22.67 -46.55 27.21
CA SER A 158 23.75 -45.77 26.58
C SER A 158 23.88 -45.72 25.05
N SER A 159 22.87 -45.20 24.34
CA SER A 159 23.15 -44.49 23.08
C SER A 159 22.50 -43.13 23.13
N ASP A 160 23.32 -42.09 23.12
CA ASP A 160 22.90 -40.71 22.90
C ASP A 160 22.02 -40.68 21.62
N PRO A 161 20.79 -40.12 21.65
CA PRO A 161 19.89 -40.12 20.49
C PRO A 161 20.53 -39.58 19.21
N ARG A 162 21.55 -38.72 19.33
CA ARG A 162 22.33 -38.22 18.19
C ARG A 162 23.08 -39.32 17.45
N ASP A 163 23.55 -40.34 18.13
CA ASP A 163 24.29 -41.45 17.51
C ASP A 163 23.35 -42.46 16.85
N LEU A 164 22.13 -42.57 17.36
CA LEU A 164 21.06 -43.36 16.72
C LEU A 164 20.59 -42.68 15.43
N VAL A 165 20.45 -41.35 15.44
CA VAL A 165 20.14 -40.54 14.25
C VAL A 165 21.28 -40.57 13.23
N LYS A 166 22.55 -40.45 13.66
CA LYS A 166 23.72 -40.59 12.76
C LYS A 166 23.83 -41.98 12.14
N ARG A 167 23.46 -43.04 12.87
CA ARG A 167 23.46 -44.42 12.35
C ARG A 167 22.30 -44.68 11.39
N ALA A 168 21.16 -44.03 11.59
CA ALA A 168 19.98 -44.18 10.74
C ALA A 168 20.03 -43.31 9.46
N ILE A 169 20.60 -42.10 9.55
CA ILE A 169 20.56 -41.08 8.47
C ILE A 169 21.93 -40.89 7.80
N GLY A 170 23.02 -41.38 8.40
CA GLY A 170 24.39 -41.14 7.95
C GLY A 170 24.91 -39.77 8.39
N LYS A 171 26.24 -39.57 8.33
CA LYS A 171 26.84 -38.24 8.61
C LYS A 171 26.41 -37.27 7.51
N GLN A 172 25.58 -36.31 7.88
CA GLN A 172 25.22 -35.18 7.02
C GLN A 172 26.50 -34.42 6.64
N PRO A 173 26.70 -34.04 5.36
CA PRO A 173 27.85 -33.24 4.96
C PRO A 173 27.79 -31.88 5.65
N ASP A 174 28.94 -31.37 6.10
CA ASP A 174 29.04 -30.03 6.69
C ASP A 174 28.49 -29.00 5.70
N VAL A 175 27.47 -28.27 6.15
CA VAL A 175 26.88 -27.18 5.38
C VAL A 175 27.92 -26.05 5.29
N PRO A 176 28.07 -25.37 4.14
CA PRO A 176 29.04 -24.29 4.00
C PRO A 176 28.81 -23.21 5.07
N ALA A 177 29.88 -22.85 5.78
CA ALA A 177 29.87 -21.94 6.93
C ALA A 177 29.18 -20.58 6.63
N GLU A 178 29.17 -20.14 5.37
CA GLU A 178 28.53 -18.90 4.92
C GLU A 178 27.01 -18.84 5.19
N ARG A 179 26.31 -19.98 5.36
CA ARG A 179 24.87 -19.98 5.70
C ARG A 179 24.58 -20.00 7.19
N LEU A 180 25.54 -20.36 8.03
CA LEU A 180 25.41 -20.30 9.48
C LEU A 180 25.74 -18.90 10.02
N ASP A 181 26.65 -18.17 9.38
CA ASP A 181 26.97 -16.78 9.77
C ASP A 181 25.75 -15.85 9.60
N ASN A 182 24.88 -16.10 8.61
CA ASN A 182 23.62 -15.36 8.43
C ASN A 182 22.51 -15.75 9.43
N LEU A 183 22.65 -16.87 10.15
CA LEU A 183 21.71 -17.27 11.21
C LEU A 183 22.27 -16.99 12.62
N SER A 184 23.58 -16.79 12.77
CA SER A 184 24.24 -16.48 14.04
C SER A 184 24.45 -14.98 14.26
N GLN A 185 23.73 -14.13 13.53
CA GLN A 185 23.70 -12.67 13.68
C GLN A 185 22.96 -12.27 14.98
N THR A 186 23.38 -12.87 16.10
CA THR A 186 22.93 -12.63 17.47
C THR A 186 23.32 -11.24 17.98
N ASP A 187 24.23 -10.55 17.29
CA ASP A 187 24.57 -9.16 17.58
C ASP A 187 23.42 -8.19 17.24
N ASP A 188 22.64 -8.45 16.18
CA ASP A 188 21.45 -7.62 15.86
C ASP A 188 20.33 -7.83 16.89
N ASP A 189 20.19 -9.07 17.40
CA ASP A 189 19.24 -9.37 18.48
C ASP A 189 19.64 -8.68 19.79
N GLN A 190 20.94 -8.65 20.13
CA GLN A 190 21.39 -7.94 21.33
C GLN A 190 21.24 -6.42 21.19
N VAL A 191 21.62 -5.85 20.04
CA VAL A 191 21.46 -4.41 19.79
C VAL A 191 19.99 -4.00 19.81
N SER A 192 19.09 -4.78 19.21
CA SER A 192 17.65 -4.52 19.28
C SER A 192 17.09 -4.68 20.70
N ILE A 193 17.56 -5.66 21.48
CA ILE A 193 17.21 -5.79 22.91
C ILE A 193 17.73 -4.60 23.72
N PHE A 194 18.93 -4.07 23.44
CA PHE A 194 19.46 -2.89 24.11
C PHE A 194 18.68 -1.62 23.75
N ARG A 195 18.30 -1.45 22.47
CA ARG A 195 17.40 -0.36 22.03
C ARG A 195 16.04 -0.45 22.72
N LEU A 196 15.44 -1.64 22.76
CA LEU A 196 14.17 -1.85 23.48
C LEU A 196 14.31 -1.53 24.97
N LYS A 197 15.40 -1.96 25.61
CA LYS A 197 15.65 -1.62 27.03
C LYS A 197 15.82 -0.12 27.23
N GLN A 198 16.51 0.56 26.32
CA GLN A 198 16.68 2.01 26.36
C GLN A 198 15.32 2.72 26.20
N GLU A 199 14.54 2.38 25.18
CA GLU A 199 13.21 2.95 24.96
C GLU A 199 12.26 2.68 26.13
N VAL A 200 12.28 1.48 26.71
CA VAL A 200 11.46 1.16 27.90
C VAL A 200 11.86 2.02 29.10
N LEU A 201 13.16 2.29 29.30
CA LEU A 201 13.63 3.17 30.37
C LEU A 201 13.26 4.64 30.11
N GLU A 202 13.36 5.10 28.86
CA GLU A 202 12.96 6.45 28.46
C GLU A 202 11.44 6.66 28.59
N ALA A 203 10.64 5.67 28.18
CA ALA A 203 9.19 5.67 28.34
C ALA A 203 8.77 5.62 29.81
N ARG A 204 9.49 4.85 30.64
CA ARG A 204 9.24 4.84 32.09
C ARG A 204 9.59 6.20 32.71
N ALA A 205 10.72 6.78 32.35
CA ALA A 205 11.14 8.10 32.85
C ALA A 205 10.17 9.21 32.38
N SER A 206 9.63 9.12 31.17
CA SER A 206 8.62 10.07 30.66
C SER A 206 7.29 9.91 31.40
N MET A 207 6.86 8.68 31.67
CA MET A 207 5.67 8.38 32.47
C MET A 207 5.82 8.91 33.92
N GLU A 208 6.97 8.68 34.56
CA GLU A 208 7.25 9.19 35.91
C GLU A 208 7.27 10.73 35.94
N ARG A 209 7.83 11.38 34.91
CA ARG A 209 7.76 12.84 34.75
C ARG A 209 6.32 13.33 34.60
N ALA A 210 5.50 12.66 33.79
CA ALA A 210 4.09 13.01 33.60
C ALA A 210 3.27 12.81 34.89
N GLN A 211 3.53 11.73 35.63
CA GLN A 211 2.90 11.49 36.93
C GLN A 211 3.31 12.54 37.97
N ALA A 212 4.59 12.92 38.02
CA ALA A 212 5.06 13.98 38.89
C ALA A 212 4.45 15.34 38.53
N ALA A 213 4.29 15.64 37.24
CA ALA A 213 3.59 16.85 36.77
C ALA A 213 2.11 16.85 37.16
N LYS A 214 1.43 15.71 37.04
CA LYS A 214 0.02 15.54 37.47
C LYS A 214 -0.14 15.75 38.97
N ILE A 215 0.75 15.18 39.79
CA ILE A 215 0.71 15.35 41.25
C ILE A 215 0.94 16.83 41.61
N LYS A 216 1.95 17.48 41.00
CA LYS A 216 2.20 18.92 41.19
C LYS A 216 0.99 19.77 40.80
N ALA A 217 0.34 19.47 39.67
CA ALA A 217 -0.86 20.17 39.22
C ALA A 217 -2.00 20.02 40.24
N GLN A 218 -2.18 18.81 40.78
CA GLN A 218 -3.21 18.49 41.77
C GLN A 218 -2.94 19.16 43.14
N ASP A 219 -1.67 19.28 43.54
CA ASP A 219 -1.26 19.98 44.76
C ASP A 219 -1.38 21.51 44.61
N THR A 220 -1.21 22.06 43.41
CA THR A 220 -1.38 23.50 43.12
C THR A 220 -2.82 23.95 42.93
N THR A 221 -3.79 23.02 42.87
CA THR A 221 -5.22 23.37 42.84
C THR A 221 -5.82 23.33 44.25
N PRO A 222 -5.88 24.45 44.99
CA PRO A 222 -6.75 24.51 46.14
C PRO A 222 -8.20 24.38 45.66
N SER A 223 -8.91 23.42 46.23
CA SER A 223 -10.34 23.19 46.05
C SER A 223 -11.14 24.45 46.44
N ALA A 224 -11.31 25.39 45.52
CA ALA A 224 -12.17 26.56 45.69
C ALA A 224 -13.02 26.78 44.42
N PRO A 225 -14.31 27.11 44.57
CA PRO A 225 -15.22 27.25 43.44
C PRO A 225 -14.99 28.60 42.74
N SER A 226 -15.05 28.59 41.40
CA SER A 226 -14.84 29.69 40.45
C SER A 226 -13.36 30.03 40.13
N ALA A 227 -12.79 29.24 39.22
CA ALA A 227 -11.60 29.63 38.47
C ALA A 227 -11.84 30.98 37.80
N THR A 228 -10.98 31.96 38.08
CA THR A 228 -11.03 33.29 37.48
C THR A 228 -10.76 33.17 35.97
N LEU A 229 -11.39 33.97 35.12
CA LEU A 229 -11.18 33.91 33.65
C LEU A 229 -9.69 33.93 33.26
N GLN A 230 -8.88 34.69 34.00
CA GLN A 230 -7.43 34.77 33.81
C GLN A 230 -6.69 33.45 34.12
N SER A 231 -7.12 32.70 35.14
CA SER A 231 -6.52 31.38 35.42
C SER A 231 -6.93 30.34 34.38
N GLN A 232 -8.13 30.46 33.79
CA GLN A 232 -8.58 29.61 32.69
C GLN A 232 -7.79 29.90 31.41
N VAL A 233 -7.57 31.20 31.08
CA VAL A 233 -6.76 31.59 29.93
C VAL A 233 -5.31 31.10 30.10
N HIS A 234 -4.71 31.31 31.27
CA HIS A 234 -3.35 30.82 31.55
C HIS A 234 -3.26 29.29 31.47
N ALA A 235 -4.25 28.55 31.99
CA ALA A 235 -4.28 27.09 31.88
C ALA A 235 -4.43 26.61 30.42
N LEU A 236 -5.21 27.33 29.60
CA LEU A 236 -5.35 27.04 28.17
C LEU A 236 -4.08 27.38 27.39
N GLU A 237 -3.40 28.48 27.72
CA GLU A 237 -2.11 28.84 27.14
C GLU A 237 -1.04 27.80 27.49
N GLN A 238 -1.02 27.33 28.73
CA GLN A 238 -0.12 26.27 29.15
C GLN A 238 -0.44 24.93 28.47
N ALA A 239 -1.71 24.53 28.41
CA ALA A 239 -2.13 23.33 27.69
C ALA A 239 -1.80 23.41 26.19
N ARG A 240 -1.95 24.60 25.57
CA ARG A 240 -1.53 24.85 24.19
C ARG A 240 -0.02 24.65 24.05
N ASN A 241 0.78 25.25 24.94
CA ASN A 241 2.24 25.14 24.86
C ASN A 241 2.70 23.68 25.07
N GLU A 242 2.09 22.94 26.00
CA GLU A 242 2.36 21.51 26.20
C GLU A 242 1.97 20.67 24.98
N LEU A 243 0.86 20.98 24.32
CA LEU A 243 0.48 20.32 23.06
C LEU A 243 1.45 20.67 21.92
N VAL A 244 1.91 21.92 21.84
CA VAL A 244 2.93 22.31 20.86
C VAL A 244 4.24 21.57 21.12
N ASP A 245 4.70 21.50 22.36
CA ASP A 245 5.92 20.79 22.72
C ASP A 245 5.79 19.27 22.47
N TRP A 246 4.61 18.68 22.74
CA TRP A 246 4.34 17.28 22.41
C TRP A 246 4.34 17.04 20.90
N ILE A 247 3.67 17.88 20.12
CA ILE A 247 3.67 17.78 18.65
C ILE A 247 5.08 17.96 18.10
N GLN A 248 5.85 18.92 18.60
CA GLN A 248 7.24 19.12 18.20
C GLN A 248 8.12 17.92 18.57
N GLY A 249 7.91 17.33 19.75
CA GLY A 249 8.59 16.11 20.17
C GLY A 249 8.24 14.90 19.29
N GLU A 250 6.97 14.73 18.92
CA GLU A 250 6.55 13.66 17.99
C GLU A 250 7.08 13.91 16.58
N LEU A 251 7.06 15.14 16.08
CA LEU A 251 7.64 15.49 14.78
C LEU A 251 9.16 15.25 14.72
N ALA A 252 9.89 15.53 15.81
CA ALA A 252 11.32 15.26 15.90
C ALA A 252 11.64 13.75 15.86
N LYS A 253 10.81 12.91 16.51
CA LYS A 253 10.94 11.44 16.42
C LYS A 253 10.65 10.93 15.02
N LEU A 254 9.67 11.52 14.32
CA LEU A 254 9.39 11.22 12.92
C LEU A 254 10.56 11.61 12.00
N GLU A 255 11.28 12.70 12.29
CA GLU A 255 12.49 13.09 11.55
C GLU A 255 13.64 12.10 11.78
N GLU A 256 13.86 11.63 13.02
CA GLU A 256 14.91 10.63 13.31
C GLU A 256 14.60 9.24 12.71
N GLU A 257 13.33 8.80 12.74
CA GLU A 257 12.90 7.57 12.06
C GLU A 257 12.93 7.72 10.52
N SER A 258 12.82 8.95 10.02
CA SER A 258 12.95 9.29 8.60
C SER A 258 14.40 9.27 8.09
N ILE A 259 15.42 9.32 8.95
CA ILE A 259 16.82 9.18 8.50
C ILE A 259 17.10 7.73 8.01
N PHE A 260 16.33 6.75 8.48
CA PHE A 260 16.35 5.38 7.95
C PHE A 260 15.30 5.12 6.87
N LEU A 261 14.40 6.08 6.62
CA LEU A 261 13.33 6.02 5.62
C LEU A 261 13.51 7.07 4.49
N GLU A 262 14.68 7.69 4.38
CA GLU A 262 15.02 8.67 3.33
C GLU A 262 15.46 7.99 2.01
N ASP A 263 14.75 6.94 1.58
CA ASP A 263 14.76 6.51 0.17
C ASP A 263 13.47 5.81 -0.25
N ALA A 264 12.32 6.36 0.16
CA ALA A 264 11.02 5.90 -0.32
C ALA A 264 10.08 7.08 -0.58
N SER A 265 10.37 7.86 -1.62
CA SER A 265 9.33 8.54 -2.38
C SER A 265 9.32 8.08 -3.85
N PRO A 266 8.14 7.79 -4.44
CA PRO A 266 8.04 6.90 -5.58
C PRO A 266 7.88 7.68 -6.88
N ILE A 267 8.97 7.95 -7.60
CA ILE A 267 8.92 8.29 -9.04
C ILE A 267 10.03 7.54 -9.80
N LYS A 268 9.70 6.31 -10.18
CA LYS A 268 10.20 5.45 -11.28
C LYS A 268 11.49 5.88 -12.02
N ARG A 269 12.48 4.96 -12.08
CA ARG A 269 13.07 4.52 -13.37
C ARG A 269 13.36 3.01 -13.38
N PRO A 270 13.08 2.31 -14.49
CA PRO A 270 13.36 0.89 -14.63
C PRO A 270 14.87 0.70 -14.85
N VAL A 271 15.55 0.14 -13.85
CA VAL A 271 16.89 -0.40 -14.04
C VAL A 271 16.74 -1.70 -14.85
N ARG A 272 16.83 -1.57 -16.17
CA ARG A 272 16.97 -2.71 -17.08
C ARG A 272 18.40 -3.25 -16.90
N ASN A 273 18.57 -4.16 -15.94
CA ASN A 273 19.74 -5.02 -15.86
C ASN A 273 19.78 -5.93 -17.08
N GLY A 274 20.81 -5.78 -17.91
CA GLY A 274 21.02 -6.60 -19.10
C GLY A 274 22.16 -6.08 -19.96
N THR A 275 23.38 -6.45 -19.57
CA THR A 275 24.53 -6.81 -20.42
C THR A 275 24.68 -6.18 -21.82
N SER A 276 25.85 -5.55 -22.03
CA SER A 276 26.53 -5.19 -23.28
C SER A 276 25.90 -4.14 -24.20
N ALA A 277 26.22 -2.86 -23.95
CA ALA A 277 26.40 -1.80 -24.97
C ALA A 277 26.67 -0.43 -24.31
N ALA A 278 27.73 -0.28 -23.51
CA ALA A 278 28.08 0.99 -22.87
C ALA A 278 29.32 1.60 -23.54
N ALA A 279 29.14 2.31 -24.64
CA ALA A 279 30.19 3.18 -25.20
C ALA A 279 29.67 4.41 -26.00
N THR A 280 28.38 4.52 -26.31
CA THR A 280 27.89 5.58 -27.21
C THR A 280 26.93 6.62 -26.60
N ASP A 281 26.49 6.46 -25.35
CA ASP A 281 25.41 7.31 -24.79
C ASP A 281 25.87 8.44 -23.84
N ALA A 282 27.18 8.62 -23.63
CA ALA A 282 27.70 9.69 -22.77
C ALA A 282 27.50 11.11 -23.34
N ALA A 283 27.34 11.24 -24.67
CA ALA A 283 27.08 12.54 -25.31
C ALA A 283 25.61 12.99 -25.20
N ASN A 284 24.66 12.05 -25.13
CA ASN A 284 23.23 12.37 -25.11
C ASN A 284 22.71 12.74 -23.70
N SER A 285 23.37 12.28 -22.63
CA SER A 285 23.01 12.63 -21.25
C SER A 285 23.54 14.00 -20.80
N ALA A 286 24.63 14.50 -21.41
CA ALA A 286 25.17 15.83 -21.15
C ALA A 286 24.25 16.94 -21.70
N ILE A 287 23.62 16.71 -22.86
CA ILE A 287 22.68 17.64 -23.51
C ILE A 287 21.39 17.79 -22.67
N ASP A 288 20.94 16.72 -22.02
CA ASP A 288 19.73 16.74 -21.18
C ASP A 288 19.95 17.48 -19.84
N ARG A 289 21.15 17.36 -19.25
CA ARG A 289 21.52 18.13 -18.04
C ARG A 289 21.60 19.63 -18.31
N ALA A 290 22.20 20.04 -19.43
CA ALA A 290 22.29 21.45 -19.82
C ALA A 290 20.90 22.07 -20.07
N SER A 291 20.02 21.31 -20.73
CA SER A 291 18.60 21.68 -20.93
C SER A 291 17.84 21.81 -19.60
N ALA A 292 18.05 20.88 -18.67
CA ALA A 292 17.46 20.94 -17.34
C ALA A 292 17.95 22.15 -16.53
N THR A 293 19.25 22.46 -16.55
CA THR A 293 19.79 23.64 -15.86
C THR A 293 19.27 24.95 -16.46
N ALA A 294 19.09 25.02 -17.79
CA ALA A 294 18.51 26.20 -18.44
C ALA A 294 17.03 26.41 -18.04
N LYS A 295 16.26 25.33 -17.89
CA LYS A 295 14.87 25.40 -17.40
C LYS A 295 14.78 25.87 -15.95
N VAL A 296 15.71 25.44 -15.09
CA VAL A 296 15.79 25.87 -13.69
C VAL A 296 16.21 27.34 -13.58
N GLN A 297 17.15 27.79 -14.41
CA GLN A 297 17.50 29.21 -14.48
C GLN A 297 16.32 30.06 -14.93
N ALA A 298 15.63 29.65 -16.01
CA ALA A 298 14.45 30.37 -16.49
C ALA A 298 13.30 30.43 -15.46
N SER A 299 13.10 29.37 -14.66
CA SER A 299 12.10 29.41 -13.59
C SER A 299 12.52 30.31 -12.43
N TYR A 300 13.81 30.37 -12.10
CA TYR A 300 14.35 31.27 -11.09
C TYR A 300 14.29 32.75 -11.53
N ASP A 301 14.57 33.04 -12.78
CA ASP A 301 14.44 34.38 -13.37
C ASP A 301 12.98 34.85 -13.35
N LYS A 302 12.04 33.94 -13.66
CA LYS A 302 10.61 34.24 -13.55
C LYS A 302 10.18 34.52 -12.11
N TYR A 303 10.71 33.76 -11.15
CA TYR A 303 10.45 33.96 -9.73
C TYR A 303 10.99 35.30 -9.22
N THR A 304 12.24 35.64 -9.59
CA THR A 304 12.88 36.91 -9.18
C THR A 304 12.19 38.12 -9.80
N ALA A 305 11.79 38.04 -11.07
CA ALA A 305 10.99 39.08 -11.72
C ALA A 305 9.62 39.28 -11.05
N ALA A 306 8.91 38.19 -10.73
CA ALA A 306 7.63 38.26 -10.01
C ALA A 306 7.79 38.89 -8.62
N ARG A 307 8.88 38.57 -7.91
CA ARG A 307 9.19 39.13 -6.60
C ARG A 307 9.55 40.61 -6.68
N ALA A 308 10.31 41.03 -7.70
CA ALA A 308 10.60 42.45 -7.93
C ALA A 308 9.32 43.24 -8.20
N ASN A 309 8.42 42.73 -9.04
CA ASN A 309 7.13 43.38 -9.34
C ASN A 309 6.24 43.48 -8.09
N LEU A 310 6.23 42.45 -7.22
CA LEU A 310 5.49 42.50 -5.96
C LEU A 310 6.06 43.57 -5.03
N LEU A 311 7.39 43.67 -4.91
CA LEU A 311 8.05 44.72 -4.13
C LEU A 311 7.75 46.11 -4.70
N GLU A 312 7.76 46.29 -6.02
CA GLU A 312 7.39 47.55 -6.66
C GLU A 312 5.92 47.92 -6.40
N ALA A 313 5.01 46.96 -6.52
CA ALA A 313 3.60 47.16 -6.19
C ALA A 313 3.41 47.53 -4.70
N HIS A 314 4.13 46.87 -3.79
CA HIS A 314 4.10 47.19 -2.37
C HIS A 314 4.65 48.60 -2.09
N LEU A 315 5.75 48.99 -2.74
CA LEU A 315 6.34 50.33 -2.61
C LEU A 315 5.39 51.41 -3.18
N SER A 316 4.69 51.13 -4.27
CA SER A 316 3.66 52.03 -4.83
C SER A 316 2.45 52.23 -3.91
N LEU A 317 2.09 51.20 -3.13
CA LEU A 317 1.03 51.28 -2.12
C LEU A 317 1.48 52.05 -0.87
N GLN A 318 2.76 51.97 -0.52
CA GLN A 318 3.32 52.58 0.69
C GLN A 318 3.70 54.05 0.49
N ASN A 319 4.01 54.47 -0.74
CA ASN A 319 4.25 55.85 -1.12
C ASN A 319 3.27 56.29 -2.23
N PRO A 320 2.09 56.84 -1.89
CA PRO A 320 1.31 57.59 -2.87
C PRO A 320 2.10 58.86 -3.22
N LEU A 321 2.80 58.84 -4.36
CA LEU A 321 3.47 60.02 -4.90
C LEU A 321 2.42 61.12 -5.12
N PRO A 322 2.67 62.38 -4.70
CA PRO A 322 1.75 63.47 -5.00
C PRO A 322 1.70 63.65 -6.51
N ALA A 323 0.48 63.74 -7.07
CA ALA A 323 0.28 64.07 -8.47
C ALA A 323 1.08 65.33 -8.86
N PRO A 324 1.73 65.37 -10.02
CA PRO A 324 2.37 66.59 -10.49
C PRO A 324 1.30 67.64 -10.76
N THR A 325 1.34 68.72 -9.98
CA THR A 325 0.71 69.99 -10.33
C THR A 325 1.36 70.51 -11.61
N SER A 326 0.64 70.40 -12.72
CA SER A 326 0.95 71.11 -13.95
C SER A 326 0.64 72.60 -13.74
N GLU A 327 1.63 73.37 -13.30
CA GLU A 327 1.65 74.82 -13.49
C GLU A 327 2.60 75.12 -14.65
N ASN A 328 2.07 75.74 -15.70
CA ASN A 328 2.86 76.51 -16.66
C ASN A 328 2.08 77.79 -17.01
N ASP A 329 2.65 78.90 -16.54
CA ASP A 329 2.71 80.24 -17.12
C ASP A 329 1.42 80.99 -17.52
N SER A 330 1.16 82.12 -16.85
CA SER A 330 1.84 83.38 -17.20
C SER A 330 1.24 84.62 -16.50
N SER A 331 2.15 85.57 -16.21
CA SER A 331 1.99 87.03 -16.27
C SER A 331 2.07 87.87 -14.97
N THR A 332 3.20 88.60 -14.92
CA THR A 332 3.37 90.02 -14.56
C THR A 332 3.33 90.50 -13.10
N ASN A 333 4.55 90.87 -12.68
CA ASN A 333 4.97 92.17 -12.15
C ASN A 333 4.72 92.57 -10.67
N ASP A 334 5.85 93.04 -10.14
CA ASP A 334 6.05 94.20 -9.27
C ASP A 334 5.96 94.06 -7.74
N ASN A 335 7.17 94.13 -7.18
CA ASN A 335 7.64 95.02 -6.13
C ASN A 335 7.23 94.79 -4.67
N ASN A 336 8.29 94.77 -3.84
CA ASN A 336 8.36 95.20 -2.43
C ASN A 336 7.57 94.32 -1.44
N THR A 337 8.07 93.89 -0.28
CA THR A 337 9.09 94.45 0.61
C THR A 337 9.40 93.40 1.70
N VAL A 338 10.66 93.42 2.13
CA VAL A 338 11.26 92.90 3.38
C VAL A 338 10.30 92.79 4.58
N SER A 339 10.27 91.63 5.26
CA SER A 339 10.55 91.46 6.72
C SER A 339 9.99 90.14 7.31
N LEU A 340 10.89 89.32 7.86
CA LEU A 340 10.68 88.43 9.03
C LEU A 340 11.07 89.26 10.30
N PRO A 341 10.82 88.90 11.58
CA PRO A 341 10.09 87.79 12.20
C PRO A 341 9.06 88.18 13.30
N THR A 342 8.25 87.18 13.70
CA THR A 342 7.58 86.83 15.00
C THR A 342 7.78 87.68 16.28
N PRO A 343 7.04 87.43 17.41
CA PRO A 343 5.84 86.61 17.65
C PRO A 343 4.75 87.35 18.47
N VAL A 344 3.64 86.66 18.81
CA VAL A 344 2.93 86.67 20.12
C VAL A 344 1.40 86.58 19.96
N ASN A 345 0.85 85.59 20.68
CA ASN A 345 -0.52 85.43 21.19
C ASN A 345 -1.65 84.89 20.28
N ALA A 346 -1.98 83.64 20.60
CA ALA A 346 -3.25 83.19 21.16
C ALA A 346 -4.53 83.36 20.31
N ASN A 347 -5.14 82.19 20.10
CA ASN A 347 -6.53 81.93 19.74
C ASN A 347 -6.94 82.40 18.34
N THR A 348 -7.12 81.43 17.44
CA THR A 348 -8.48 81.05 16.98
C THR A 348 -8.43 79.91 15.95
N VAL A 349 -9.50 79.13 15.97
CA VAL A 349 -10.00 78.19 14.96
C VAL A 349 -9.32 76.83 14.85
N SER A 350 -9.87 75.90 15.62
CA SER A 350 -9.98 74.49 15.32
C SER A 350 -10.40 74.24 13.86
N THR A 351 -9.45 73.91 12.98
CA THR A 351 -9.73 73.12 11.78
C THR A 351 -9.31 71.69 12.07
N SER A 352 -10.28 70.91 12.53
CA SER A 352 -10.25 69.46 12.58
C SER A 352 -10.00 68.92 11.15
N SER A 353 -8.72 68.75 10.76
CA SER A 353 -8.37 67.81 9.70
C SER A 353 -8.42 66.41 10.31
N LYS A 354 -9.63 65.84 10.38
CA LYS A 354 -9.78 64.41 10.62
C LYS A 354 -8.92 63.68 9.58
N PRO A 355 -7.98 62.80 9.96
CA PRO A 355 -7.46 61.85 8.99
C PRO A 355 -8.65 61.05 8.49
N LEU A 356 -8.94 61.13 7.19
CA LEU A 356 -9.86 60.23 6.52
C LEU A 356 -9.25 58.83 6.67
N ASN A 357 -9.59 58.12 7.74
CA ASN A 357 -9.14 56.77 8.00
C ASN A 357 -9.55 55.90 6.79
N PRO A 358 -8.61 55.42 5.96
CA PRO A 358 -8.94 54.59 4.81
C PRO A 358 -9.69 53.31 5.23
N ILE A 359 -9.50 52.89 6.49
CA ILE A 359 -10.20 51.79 7.16
C ILE A 359 -11.73 51.96 7.14
N SER A 360 -12.27 53.18 7.29
CA SER A 360 -13.73 53.38 7.26
C SER A 360 -14.33 53.23 5.86
N LYS A 361 -13.52 53.33 4.81
CA LYS A 361 -13.93 53.04 3.42
C LYS A 361 -13.87 51.56 3.07
N ILE A 362 -13.07 50.77 3.80
CA ILE A 362 -12.87 49.32 3.56
C ILE A 362 -13.85 48.46 4.37
N LEU A 363 -14.33 48.98 5.51
CA LEU A 363 -15.32 48.30 6.38
C LEU A 363 -16.55 47.70 5.66
N PRO A 364 -17.20 48.36 4.69
CA PRO A 364 -18.34 47.76 3.99
C PRO A 364 -17.96 46.61 3.04
N TYR A 365 -16.70 46.52 2.62
CA TYR A 365 -16.19 45.46 1.74
C TYR A 365 -15.58 44.27 2.49
N LEU A 366 -15.44 44.39 3.82
CA LEU A 366 -14.87 43.35 4.69
C LEU A 366 -15.75 42.08 4.74
N PRO A 367 -17.10 42.16 4.85
CA PRO A 367 -17.94 40.96 4.84
C PRO A 367 -17.90 40.17 3.52
N PRO A 368 -17.99 40.79 2.33
CA PRO A 368 -17.78 40.09 1.06
C PRO A 368 -16.39 39.46 0.94
N LEU A 369 -15.33 40.18 1.37
CA LEU A 369 -13.96 39.67 1.32
C LEU A 369 -13.75 38.48 2.26
N ALA A 370 -14.34 38.54 3.46
CA ALA A 370 -14.35 37.41 4.40
C ALA A 370 -15.11 36.21 3.82
N HIS A 371 -16.24 36.43 3.15
CA HIS A 371 -16.98 35.37 2.49
C HIS A 371 -16.16 34.70 1.38
N ILE A 372 -15.47 35.49 0.54
CA ILE A 372 -14.57 34.98 -0.50
C ILE A 372 -13.41 34.18 0.12
N ALA A 373 -12.79 34.68 1.19
CA ALA A 373 -11.73 33.94 1.89
C ALA A 373 -12.24 32.61 2.47
N THR A 374 -13.46 32.56 2.99
CA THR A 374 -14.07 31.31 3.47
C THR A 374 -14.40 30.34 2.34
N SER A 375 -14.87 30.83 1.19
CA SER A 375 -15.18 29.98 0.04
C SER A 375 -13.92 29.44 -0.63
N GLU A 376 -12.85 30.24 -0.70
CA GLU A 376 -11.52 29.81 -1.13
C GLU A 376 -10.97 28.71 -0.22
N ARG A 377 -11.09 28.89 1.11
CA ARG A 377 -10.69 27.86 2.08
C ARG A 377 -11.51 26.58 1.94
N ALA A 378 -12.81 26.68 1.70
CA ALA A 378 -13.66 25.50 1.48
C ALA A 378 -13.32 24.78 0.16
N LEU A 379 -13.05 25.52 -0.91
CA LEU A 379 -12.62 24.95 -2.20
C LEU A 379 -11.27 24.26 -2.09
N THR A 380 -10.29 24.90 -1.45
CA THR A 380 -8.96 24.29 -1.23
C THR A 380 -9.07 23.00 -0.41
N GLN A 381 -9.85 22.99 0.68
CA GLN A 381 -10.12 21.76 1.44
C GLN A 381 -10.76 20.67 0.58
N ARG A 382 -11.74 21.02 -0.26
CA ARG A 382 -12.37 20.06 -1.18
C ARG A 382 -11.38 19.52 -2.21
N THR A 383 -10.51 20.37 -2.77
CA THR A 383 -9.48 19.93 -3.73
C THR A 383 -8.49 18.97 -3.09
N VAL A 384 -8.04 19.25 -1.86
CA VAL A 384 -7.14 18.36 -1.11
C VAL A 384 -7.83 17.02 -0.81
N HIS A 385 -9.10 17.06 -0.40
CA HIS A 385 -9.89 15.84 -0.16
C HIS A 385 -10.04 14.99 -1.43
N LEU A 386 -10.34 15.61 -2.58
CA LEU A 386 -10.44 14.88 -3.85
C LEU A 386 -9.09 14.33 -4.31
N ALA A 387 -7.99 15.08 -4.12
CA ALA A 387 -6.65 14.60 -4.45
C ALA A 387 -6.26 13.40 -3.58
N ALA A 388 -6.56 13.44 -2.28
CA ALA A 388 -6.33 12.31 -1.38
C ALA A 388 -7.15 11.09 -1.80
N HIS A 389 -8.45 11.27 -2.11
CA HIS A 389 -9.31 10.18 -2.58
C HIS A 389 -8.87 9.62 -3.94
N LEU A 390 -8.31 10.44 -4.82
CA LEU A 390 -7.75 9.96 -6.09
C LEU A 390 -6.48 9.15 -5.85
N ALA A 391 -5.59 9.61 -4.96
CA ALA A 391 -4.39 8.89 -4.58
C ALA A 391 -4.69 7.53 -3.93
N THR A 392 -5.71 7.44 -3.05
CA THR A 392 -6.13 6.16 -2.47
C THR A 392 -6.69 5.23 -3.54
N ALA A 393 -7.52 5.74 -4.47
CA ALA A 393 -8.03 4.93 -5.58
C ALA A 393 -6.92 4.45 -6.53
N ASP A 394 -5.90 5.27 -6.79
CA ASP A 394 -4.73 4.87 -7.60
C ASP A 394 -3.91 3.79 -6.89
N GLN A 395 -3.69 3.92 -5.58
CA GLN A 395 -3.03 2.88 -4.78
C GLN A 395 -3.82 1.57 -4.78
N GLU A 396 -5.13 1.60 -4.57
CA GLU A 396 -6.00 0.42 -4.64
C GLU A 396 -5.96 -0.23 -6.03
N ALA A 397 -5.96 0.57 -7.10
CA ALA A 397 -5.83 0.07 -8.46
C ALA A 397 -4.45 -0.59 -8.69
N GLN A 398 -3.38 -0.01 -8.18
CA GLN A 398 -2.04 -0.59 -8.25
C GLN A 398 -1.94 -1.90 -7.47
N GLU A 399 -2.47 -1.96 -6.25
CA GLU A 399 -2.52 -3.18 -5.44
C GLU A 399 -3.35 -4.27 -6.12
N ALA A 400 -4.50 -3.92 -6.70
CA ALA A 400 -5.32 -4.84 -7.48
C ALA A 400 -4.58 -5.36 -8.71
N LEU A 401 -3.85 -4.52 -9.44
CA LEU A 401 -3.04 -4.94 -10.59
C LEU A 401 -1.86 -5.83 -10.18
N VAL A 402 -1.18 -5.52 -9.08
CA VAL A 402 -0.11 -6.37 -8.53
C VAL A 402 -0.70 -7.73 -8.11
N ARG A 403 -1.84 -7.74 -7.43
CA ARG A 403 -2.56 -8.96 -7.06
C ARG A 403 -2.96 -9.78 -8.27
N LEU A 404 -3.56 -9.16 -9.30
CA LEU A 404 -3.92 -9.81 -10.56
C LEU A 404 -2.69 -10.35 -11.30
N SER A 405 -1.56 -9.62 -11.29
CA SER A 405 -0.30 -10.09 -11.87
C SER A 405 0.24 -11.31 -11.10
N GLY A 406 0.10 -11.29 -9.78
CA GLY A 406 0.33 -12.43 -8.90
C GLY A 406 -0.58 -13.58 -9.29
N GLU A 407 -1.89 -13.41 -9.30
CA GLU A 407 -2.85 -14.47 -9.60
C GLU A 407 -2.84 -14.95 -11.07
N SER A 408 -2.22 -14.21 -11.99
CA SER A 408 -2.13 -14.58 -13.41
C SER A 408 -1.42 -15.91 -13.66
N HIS A 409 -0.51 -16.35 -12.76
CA HIS A 409 0.11 -17.67 -12.84
C HIS A 409 -0.81 -18.82 -12.40
N LEU A 410 -1.92 -18.51 -11.72
CA LEU A 410 -2.95 -19.47 -11.33
C LEU A 410 -3.95 -19.71 -12.46
N LEU A 411 -3.96 -18.87 -13.51
CA LEU A 411 -4.69 -19.17 -14.73
C LEU A 411 -4.05 -20.41 -15.36
N PRO A 412 -4.81 -21.51 -15.52
CA PRO A 412 -4.26 -22.70 -16.13
C PRO A 412 -3.88 -22.37 -17.57
N ALA A 413 -2.58 -22.35 -17.88
CA ALA A 413 -2.08 -22.37 -19.26
C ALA A 413 -2.59 -23.61 -20.05
N ALA A 414 -3.23 -24.54 -19.36
CA ALA A 414 -3.88 -25.74 -19.86
C ALA A 414 -5.39 -25.58 -20.19
N GLY A 415 -6.03 -24.46 -19.85
CA GLY A 415 -7.39 -24.13 -20.29
C GLY A 415 -7.35 -23.72 -21.77
N GLY A 416 -7.73 -24.62 -22.67
CA GLY A 416 -7.57 -24.44 -24.11
C GLY A 416 -8.12 -23.12 -24.66
N SER A 417 -7.64 -22.69 -25.84
CA SER A 417 -7.86 -21.35 -26.44
C SER A 417 -9.30 -20.80 -26.43
N LYS A 418 -10.32 -21.64 -26.24
CA LYS A 418 -11.72 -21.24 -26.08
C LYS A 418 -12.00 -20.49 -24.77
N GLU A 419 -11.36 -20.87 -23.67
CA GLU A 419 -11.57 -20.22 -22.36
C GLU A 419 -10.84 -18.88 -22.32
N ALA A 420 -9.59 -18.83 -22.80
CA ALA A 420 -8.87 -17.57 -23.02
C ALA A 420 -9.62 -16.61 -23.96
N ALA A 421 -10.26 -17.13 -25.02
CA ALA A 421 -11.10 -16.31 -25.90
C ALA A 421 -12.39 -15.82 -25.22
N ALA A 422 -12.97 -16.59 -24.30
CA ALA A 422 -14.12 -16.14 -23.50
C ALA A 422 -13.72 -15.02 -22.54
N TRP A 423 -12.58 -15.16 -21.84
CA TRP A 423 -12.01 -14.09 -21.00
C TRP A 423 -11.69 -12.83 -21.79
N ALA A 424 -11.11 -12.97 -23.00
CA ALA A 424 -10.82 -11.82 -23.86
C ALA A 424 -12.10 -11.09 -24.31
N ARG A 425 -13.20 -11.82 -24.57
CA ARG A 425 -14.50 -11.19 -24.88
C ARG A 425 -15.11 -10.50 -23.68
N MET A 426 -15.07 -11.14 -22.51
CA MET A 426 -15.56 -10.54 -21.26
C MET A 426 -14.78 -9.28 -20.90
N ALA A 427 -13.45 -9.28 -21.10
CA ALA A 427 -12.61 -8.11 -20.91
C ALA A 427 -13.00 -6.98 -21.88
N ALA A 428 -13.15 -7.29 -23.16
CA ALA A 428 -13.59 -6.30 -24.15
C ALA A 428 -15.00 -5.73 -23.85
N GLU A 429 -15.92 -6.55 -23.33
CA GLU A 429 -17.25 -6.11 -22.91
C GLU A 429 -17.19 -5.21 -21.66
N ALA A 430 -16.35 -5.56 -20.68
CA ALA A 430 -16.12 -4.72 -19.49
C ALA A 430 -15.46 -3.38 -19.86
N ASP A 431 -14.48 -3.39 -20.77
CA ASP A 431 -13.85 -2.17 -21.28
C ASP A 431 -14.86 -1.27 -22.00
N ALA A 432 -15.71 -1.85 -22.84
CA ALA A 432 -16.78 -1.10 -23.51
C ALA A 432 -17.81 -0.52 -22.51
N ALA A 433 -18.17 -1.28 -21.46
CA ALA A 433 -19.08 -0.84 -20.42
C ALA A 433 -18.50 0.31 -19.58
N THR A 434 -17.22 0.23 -19.20
CA THR A 434 -16.53 1.29 -18.46
C THR A 434 -16.39 2.55 -19.32
N GLU A 435 -16.04 2.42 -20.60
CA GLU A 435 -15.97 3.55 -21.53
C GLU A 435 -17.34 4.25 -21.66
N ALA A 436 -18.42 3.49 -21.76
CA ALA A 436 -19.77 4.04 -21.81
C ALA A 436 -20.16 4.80 -20.52
N LEU A 437 -19.82 4.25 -19.35
CA LEU A 437 -20.06 4.91 -18.06
C LEU A 437 -19.25 6.20 -17.91
N VAL A 438 -17.97 6.18 -18.29
CA VAL A 438 -17.09 7.35 -18.24
C VAL A 438 -17.58 8.44 -19.20
N LYS A 439 -17.96 8.09 -20.42
CA LYS A 439 -18.58 9.04 -21.37
C LYS A 439 -19.89 9.63 -20.82
N GLY A 440 -20.71 8.80 -20.17
CA GLY A 440 -21.93 9.26 -19.49
C GLY A 440 -21.64 10.31 -18.42
N ARG A 441 -20.71 10.01 -17.51
CA ARG A 441 -20.25 10.92 -16.43
C ARG A 441 -19.64 12.21 -16.98
N LEU A 442 -18.82 12.11 -18.03
CA LEU A 442 -18.23 13.30 -18.67
C LEU A 442 -19.31 14.21 -19.25
N ASN A 443 -20.30 13.64 -19.95
CA ASN A 443 -21.40 14.41 -20.50
C ASN A 443 -22.28 15.05 -19.42
N GLU A 444 -22.50 14.35 -18.30
CA GLU A 444 -23.18 14.90 -17.13
C GLU A 444 -22.41 16.08 -16.53
N SER A 445 -21.10 15.90 -16.27
CA SER A 445 -20.25 16.97 -15.76
C SER A 445 -20.16 18.18 -16.71
N ALA A 446 -20.13 17.95 -18.03
CA ALA A 446 -20.13 19.02 -19.02
C ALA A 446 -21.43 19.84 -18.98
N LYS A 447 -22.58 19.18 -18.75
CA LYS A 447 -23.87 19.86 -18.56
C LYS A 447 -23.91 20.66 -17.27
N GLU A 448 -23.36 20.14 -16.18
CA GLU A 448 -23.25 20.87 -14.92
C GLU A 448 -22.34 22.09 -15.04
N VAL A 449 -21.18 21.95 -15.69
CA VAL A 449 -20.28 23.09 -15.94
C VAL A 449 -20.94 24.13 -16.83
N ALA A 450 -21.67 23.71 -17.87
CA ALA A 450 -22.42 24.63 -18.71
C ALA A 450 -23.55 25.34 -17.95
N SER A 451 -24.23 24.66 -17.02
CA SER A 451 -25.27 25.28 -16.20
C SER A 451 -24.70 26.32 -15.23
N VAL A 452 -23.56 26.00 -14.59
CA VAL A 452 -22.83 26.95 -13.72
C VAL A 452 -22.35 28.15 -14.54
N ALA A 453 -21.80 27.93 -15.73
CA ALA A 453 -21.38 29.01 -16.62
C ALA A 453 -22.54 29.94 -16.98
N MET A 454 -23.72 29.39 -17.30
CA MET A 454 -24.92 30.19 -17.56
C MET A 454 -25.35 31.01 -16.33
N VAL A 455 -25.28 30.45 -15.12
CA VAL A 455 -25.59 31.18 -13.88
C VAL A 455 -24.61 32.33 -13.66
N VAL A 456 -23.32 32.10 -13.89
CA VAL A 456 -22.27 33.14 -13.78
C VAL A 456 -22.52 34.26 -14.78
N ASP A 457 -22.85 33.94 -16.04
CA ASP A 457 -23.17 34.93 -17.07
C ASP A 457 -24.40 35.76 -16.66
N LEU A 458 -25.44 35.12 -16.13
CA LEU A 458 -26.66 35.80 -15.66
C LEU A 458 -26.36 36.75 -14.48
N CYS A 459 -25.55 36.32 -13.51
CA CYS A 459 -25.09 37.17 -12.41
C CYS A 459 -24.23 38.34 -12.91
N SER A 460 -23.40 38.12 -13.94
CA SER A 460 -22.57 39.18 -14.53
C SER A 460 -23.40 40.24 -15.24
N LEU A 461 -24.48 39.83 -15.93
CA LEU A 461 -25.44 40.74 -16.56
C LEU A 461 -26.20 41.54 -15.50
N GLN A 462 -26.62 40.90 -14.40
CA GLN A 462 -27.27 41.59 -13.29
C GLN A 462 -26.36 42.64 -12.65
N SER A 463 -25.06 42.34 -12.47
CA SER A 463 -24.08 43.33 -11.99
C SER A 463 -23.99 44.51 -12.93
N ARG A 464 -23.89 44.28 -14.25
CA ARG A 464 -23.80 45.36 -15.24
C ARG A 464 -25.04 46.25 -15.26
N VAL A 465 -26.23 45.69 -15.04
CA VAL A 465 -27.47 46.48 -14.96
C VAL A 465 -27.47 47.36 -13.71
N LEU A 466 -27.03 46.82 -12.56
CA LEU A 466 -26.94 47.57 -11.31
C LEU A 466 -25.87 48.69 -11.34
N ASP A 467 -24.81 48.54 -12.13
CA ASP A 467 -23.78 49.58 -12.29
C ASP A 467 -24.22 50.75 -13.21
N THR A 468 -25.33 50.59 -13.95
CA THR A 468 -25.85 51.61 -14.88
C THR A 468 -27.00 52.46 -14.33
N THR A 469 -27.49 52.15 -13.13
CA THR A 469 -28.52 52.91 -12.39
C THR A 469 -27.91 53.65 -11.22
#